data_AF-A0A521KE47-F1
#
_entry.id   AF-A0A521KE47-F1
#
_cell.length_a   1.000
_cell.length_b   1.000
_cell.length_c   1.000
_cell.angle_alpha   90.00
_cell.angle_beta   90.00
_cell.angle_gamma   90.00
#
_symmetry.space_group_name_H-M   'P 1'
#
loop_
_entity.id
_entity.type
_entity.pdbx_description
1 polymer ?
#
loop_
_entity_poly.entity_id
_entity_poly.type
_entity_poly.pdbx_seq_one_letter_code
_entity_poly.pdbx_strand_id
1 'polypeptide(L)'
;MRTRRVGRTDLCISAVGLGTCQLRLLPEARALATLRRGIELGVDWIHTSPDYEGAEELVARAVRESERVVHVASDGSGQMPHFEHLYEQALRRHGRGGRLALWGISCIDDQEFVGHDVWGPRGMVAFLRREKAAGRLEAAFCTTHAPPEYVENLITSGCFDAIMLAWNPLGFHVLSSFAAAEGKRYEDLAATGARLFELARRHEVSLLVMKSLGGGLLGASRAFPPHALLAAERAHIRAEDVLRHILAQPGVTAVVPGAGSPDEAEEDARAGHAPEGIDPARERLLLERVASLRGVLCSRCGECETTCSQGLPISWLFRDAYVWMNPSDTFDAVDRLHYFRLHPETELACATCRERTCECPAGLDIPRELGRVHDAMIELRAAGRLPLAPDARAPGAPASGADAGEPCARVIYAQVPRALGGPSSEPCKLWIENAGRRAWSERARSPDHAWLSVRRAHDEVQRIELRCGVEPGARAHLVFDLAHVPRRRETLRFELQRADGASLELARASVEPLESPSWWQRWLGGAPEVRA
;
A
#
# COMPACT_ATOMS: atom_id res chain seq x y z
N MET A 1 -23.59 1.93 11.47
CA MET A 1 -22.36 1.15 11.34
C MET A 1 -22.51 -0.02 12.28
N ARG A 2 -22.38 -1.25 11.79
CA ARG A 2 -22.43 -2.44 12.66
C ARG A 2 -21.10 -2.62 13.37
N THR A 3 -21.14 -3.06 14.60
CA THR A 3 -19.96 -3.40 15.39
C THR A 3 -19.95 -4.89 15.73
N ARG A 4 -18.76 -5.46 15.88
CA ARG A 4 -18.54 -6.86 16.27
C ARG A 4 -17.46 -6.94 17.34
N ARG A 5 -17.60 -7.89 18.26
CA ARG A 5 -16.66 -8.11 19.36
C ARG A 5 -15.33 -8.66 18.84
N VAL A 6 -14.21 -8.28 19.45
CA VAL A 6 -12.88 -8.79 19.15
C VAL A 6 -12.55 -9.97 20.07
N GLY A 7 -12.52 -11.18 19.50
CA GLY A 7 -12.27 -12.41 20.21
C GLY A 7 -13.16 -12.59 21.44
N ARG A 8 -12.51 -12.82 22.59
CA ARG A 8 -13.14 -12.94 23.92
C ARG A 8 -13.02 -11.67 24.78
N THR A 9 -12.61 -10.55 24.18
CA THR A 9 -12.46 -9.27 24.89
C THR A 9 -13.78 -8.50 24.95
N ASP A 10 -13.83 -7.43 25.75
CA ASP A 10 -14.98 -6.50 25.76
C ASP A 10 -14.92 -5.47 24.62
N LEU A 11 -13.84 -5.48 23.83
CA LEU A 11 -13.67 -4.57 22.72
C LEU A 11 -14.61 -4.90 21.57
N CYS A 12 -15.33 -3.89 21.09
CA CYS A 12 -16.11 -3.95 19.87
C CYS A 12 -15.52 -2.97 18.85
N ILE A 13 -15.48 -3.39 17.59
CA ILE A 13 -15.02 -2.57 16.46
C ILE A 13 -16.04 -2.61 15.34
N SER A 14 -16.08 -1.57 14.51
CA SER A 14 -16.91 -1.49 13.32
C SER A 14 -16.55 -2.60 12.33
N ALA A 15 -17.56 -3.14 11.64
CA ALA A 15 -17.36 -4.21 10.66
C ALA A 15 -16.40 -3.80 9.52
N VAL A 16 -16.24 -2.50 9.28
CA VAL A 16 -15.27 -1.94 8.33
C VAL A 16 -14.30 -1.06 9.11
N GLY A 17 -13.00 -1.26 8.92
CA GLY A 17 -11.92 -0.38 9.40
C GLY A 17 -11.26 0.39 8.25
N LEU A 18 -10.30 1.24 8.59
CA LEU A 18 -9.45 1.94 7.61
C LEU A 18 -8.03 1.38 7.62
N GLY A 19 -7.60 0.81 6.50
CA GLY A 19 -6.20 0.45 6.26
C GLY A 19 -5.41 1.66 5.75
N THR A 20 -4.15 1.80 6.18
CA THR A 20 -3.41 3.06 5.99
C THR A 20 -2.09 2.95 5.21
N CYS A 21 -1.70 1.75 4.78
CA CYS A 21 -0.43 1.52 4.09
C CYS A 21 -0.21 2.41 2.85
N GLN A 22 -1.26 2.63 2.07
CA GLN A 22 -1.27 3.45 0.86
C GLN A 22 -1.19 4.96 1.13
N LEU A 23 -1.45 5.43 2.36
CA LEU A 23 -1.50 6.87 2.66
C LEU A 23 -0.15 7.56 2.46
N ARG A 24 0.95 6.82 2.57
CA ARG A 24 2.31 7.29 2.23
C ARG A 24 2.42 7.81 0.78
N LEU A 25 1.56 7.32 -0.12
CA LEU A 25 1.56 7.63 -1.55
C LEU A 25 0.59 8.77 -1.92
N LEU A 26 0.00 9.46 -0.95
CA LEU A 26 -0.96 10.56 -1.15
C LEU A 26 -0.44 11.83 -0.51
N PRO A 27 -0.80 13.04 -1.02
CA PRO A 27 -0.61 14.28 -0.26
C PRO A 27 -1.25 14.19 1.13
N GLU A 28 -0.59 14.74 2.15
CA GLU A 28 -1.05 14.67 3.55
C GLU A 28 -2.49 15.16 3.73
N ALA A 29 -2.84 16.28 3.10
CA ALA A 29 -4.19 16.84 3.19
C ALA A 29 -5.25 15.85 2.69
N ARG A 30 -4.96 15.13 1.60
CA ARG A 30 -5.85 14.10 1.06
C ARG A 30 -5.93 12.88 1.98
N ALA A 31 -4.80 12.43 2.51
CA ALA A 31 -4.77 11.32 3.46
C ALA A 31 -5.62 11.61 4.71
N LEU A 32 -5.49 12.81 5.29
CA LEU A 32 -6.30 13.24 6.43
C LEU A 32 -7.77 13.38 6.08
N ALA A 33 -8.11 13.94 4.92
CA ALA A 33 -9.50 14.04 4.47
C ALA A 33 -10.15 12.65 4.33
N THR A 34 -9.41 11.67 3.79
CA THR A 34 -9.86 10.28 3.69
C THR A 34 -10.13 9.65 5.07
N LEU A 35 -9.18 9.79 6.01
CA LEU A 35 -9.34 9.29 7.37
C LEU A 35 -10.54 9.92 8.09
N ARG A 36 -10.66 11.26 8.03
CA ARG A 36 -11.77 12.00 8.63
C ARG A 36 -13.10 11.55 8.07
N ARG A 37 -13.20 11.38 6.74
CA ARG A 37 -14.44 10.95 6.10
C ARG A 37 -14.92 9.58 6.60
N GLY A 38 -14.01 8.61 6.72
CA GLY A 38 -14.37 7.29 7.27
C GLY A 38 -14.83 7.36 8.73
N ILE A 39 -14.15 8.16 9.56
CA ILE A 39 -14.52 8.36 10.97
C ILE A 39 -15.89 9.04 11.10
N GLU A 40 -16.16 10.09 10.33
CA GLU A 40 -17.46 10.78 10.26
C GLU A 40 -18.61 9.83 9.92
N LEU A 41 -18.34 8.87 9.02
CA LEU A 41 -19.29 7.84 8.61
C LEU A 41 -19.40 6.68 9.62
N GLY A 42 -18.73 6.77 10.75
CA GLY A 42 -18.89 5.86 11.88
C GLY A 42 -17.93 4.69 11.91
N VAL A 43 -16.90 4.66 11.05
CA VAL A 43 -15.77 3.72 11.25
C VAL A 43 -15.07 4.08 12.55
N ASP A 44 -14.85 3.08 13.42
CA ASP A 44 -14.28 3.28 14.76
C ASP A 44 -12.94 2.58 14.96
N TRP A 45 -12.37 1.94 13.93
CA TRP A 45 -11.02 1.38 14.02
C TRP A 45 -10.17 1.59 12.77
N ILE A 46 -8.87 1.77 13.00
CA ILE A 46 -7.88 2.09 11.97
C ILE A 46 -6.67 1.20 12.18
N HIS A 47 -6.22 0.51 11.12
CA HIS A 47 -4.97 -0.23 11.12
C HIS A 47 -3.83 0.64 10.58
N THR A 48 -2.72 0.66 11.30
CA THR A 48 -1.47 1.33 10.92
C THR A 48 -0.29 0.49 11.38
N SER A 49 0.90 0.80 10.91
CA SER A 49 2.12 0.16 11.37
C SER A 49 3.32 1.12 11.26
N PRO A 50 4.38 0.97 12.07
CA PRO A 50 5.60 1.78 11.98
C PRO A 50 6.27 1.73 10.60
N ASP A 51 6.10 0.64 9.84
CA ASP A 51 6.61 0.52 8.46
C ASP A 51 5.79 1.33 7.45
N TYR A 52 4.74 2.06 7.88
CA TYR A 52 3.86 2.85 7.02
C TYR A 52 4.31 4.30 6.73
N GLU A 53 5.62 4.57 6.84
CA GLU A 53 6.26 5.86 6.44
C GLU A 53 5.48 7.10 6.94
N GLY A 54 5.24 7.15 8.25
CA GLY A 54 4.58 8.26 8.92
C GLY A 54 3.05 8.21 8.97
N ALA A 55 2.42 7.13 8.48
CA ALA A 55 0.97 6.94 8.63
C ALA A 55 0.50 6.98 10.09
N GLU A 56 1.29 6.48 11.05
CA GLU A 56 0.94 6.53 12.48
C GLU A 56 0.67 7.97 12.96
N GLU A 57 1.43 8.97 12.49
CA GLU A 57 1.19 10.37 12.88
C GLU A 57 -0.06 10.93 12.22
N LEU A 58 -0.33 10.59 10.96
CA LEU A 58 -1.58 10.95 10.28
C LEU A 58 -2.80 10.40 11.01
N VAL A 59 -2.72 9.13 11.43
CA VAL A 59 -3.77 8.47 12.23
C VAL A 59 -3.91 9.16 13.58
N ALA A 60 -2.81 9.40 14.29
CA ALA A 60 -2.84 10.07 15.59
C ALA A 60 -3.49 11.46 15.49
N ARG A 61 -3.16 12.22 14.44
CA ARG A 61 -3.78 13.52 14.15
C ARG A 61 -5.27 13.39 13.88
N ALA A 62 -5.69 12.51 12.97
CA ALA A 62 -7.10 12.31 12.65
C ALA A 62 -7.92 11.85 13.85
N VAL A 63 -7.36 11.00 14.72
CA VAL A 63 -8.00 10.55 15.96
C VAL A 63 -8.12 11.69 16.98
N ARG A 64 -7.08 12.52 17.16
CA ARG A 64 -7.12 13.68 18.07
C ARG A 64 -8.13 14.74 17.64
N GLU A 65 -8.27 14.94 16.33
CA GLU A 65 -9.21 15.91 15.75
C GLU A 65 -10.67 15.39 15.76
N SER A 66 -10.88 14.10 16.06
CA SER A 66 -12.21 13.50 16.10
C SER A 66 -12.82 13.54 17.50
N GLU A 67 -14.12 13.85 17.57
CA GLU A 67 -14.92 13.71 18.79
C GLU A 67 -15.34 12.26 19.07
N ARG A 68 -15.16 11.35 18.09
CA ARG A 68 -15.53 9.94 18.21
C ARG A 68 -14.44 9.12 18.88
N VAL A 69 -14.84 8.07 19.57
CA VAL A 69 -13.90 7.02 19.99
C VAL A 69 -13.46 6.25 18.75
N VAL A 70 -12.14 6.21 18.53
CA VAL A 70 -11.48 5.48 17.45
C VAL A 70 -10.37 4.64 18.07
N HIS A 71 -10.41 3.34 17.80
CA HIS A 71 -9.47 2.32 18.22
C HIS A 71 -8.37 2.18 17.16
N VAL A 72 -7.12 2.39 17.56
CA VAL A 72 -5.98 2.17 16.66
C VAL A 72 -5.46 0.75 16.88
N ALA A 73 -5.38 -0.02 15.79
CA ALA A 73 -4.67 -1.29 15.73
C ALA A 73 -3.30 -1.03 15.11
N SER A 74 -2.24 -1.12 15.91
CA SER A 74 -0.86 -1.03 15.43
C SER A 74 -0.09 -2.29 15.80
N ASP A 75 1.07 -2.50 15.18
CA ASP A 75 1.88 -3.69 15.35
C ASP A 75 3.38 -3.39 15.38
N GLY A 76 4.15 -4.36 15.84
CA GLY A 76 5.60 -4.27 15.93
C GLY A 76 6.31 -5.46 15.29
N SER A 77 7.58 -5.26 14.97
CA SER A 77 8.49 -6.28 14.44
C SER A 77 9.88 -6.12 15.06
N GLY A 78 10.80 -7.02 14.72
CA GLY A 78 12.20 -6.91 15.12
C GLY A 78 12.56 -7.67 16.40
N GLN A 79 13.81 -7.50 16.84
CA GLN A 79 14.28 -8.03 18.11
C GLN A 79 13.49 -7.43 19.28
N MET A 80 13.35 -8.19 20.38
CA MET A 80 12.53 -7.80 21.52
C MET A 80 12.74 -6.36 22.01
N PRO A 81 13.98 -5.83 22.21
CA PRO A 81 14.16 -4.44 22.62
C PRO A 81 13.52 -3.42 21.68
N HIS A 82 13.54 -3.68 20.37
CA HIS A 82 12.89 -2.85 19.37
C HIS A 82 11.37 -3.02 19.40
N PHE A 83 10.88 -4.27 19.47
CA PHE A 83 9.46 -4.56 19.58
C PHE A 83 8.81 -3.88 20.81
N GLU A 84 9.46 -3.96 21.98
CA GLU A 84 9.01 -3.28 23.19
C GLU A 84 9.05 -1.74 23.01
N HIS A 85 10.08 -1.22 22.37
CA HIS A 85 10.17 0.21 22.07
C HIS A 85 9.01 0.71 21.19
N LEU A 86 8.66 -0.05 20.14
CA LEU A 86 7.53 0.26 19.26
C LEU A 86 6.21 0.22 20.03
N TYR A 87 6.00 -0.77 20.89
CA TYR A 87 4.82 -0.82 21.76
C TYR A 87 4.70 0.42 22.65
N GLU A 88 5.80 0.82 23.31
CA GLU A 88 5.79 1.99 24.17
C GLU A 88 5.56 3.30 23.37
N GLN A 89 6.04 3.38 22.13
CA GLN A 89 5.73 4.49 21.23
C GLN A 89 4.25 4.52 20.86
N ALA A 90 3.69 3.38 20.45
CA ALA A 90 2.28 3.26 20.11
C ALA A 90 1.38 3.57 21.30
N LEU A 91 1.73 3.11 22.50
CA LEU A 91 1.00 3.40 23.73
C LEU A 91 0.98 4.91 24.04
N ARG A 92 2.12 5.60 23.87
CA ARG A 92 2.17 7.07 24.03
C ARG A 92 1.35 7.80 22.96
N ARG A 93 1.35 7.30 21.73
CA ARG A 93 0.71 7.96 20.59
C ARG A 93 -0.80 7.73 20.51
N HIS A 94 -1.23 6.52 20.83
CA HIS A 94 -2.59 6.03 20.57
C HIS A 94 -3.30 5.49 21.82
N GLY A 95 -2.58 5.31 22.92
CA GLY A 95 -3.14 4.77 24.16
C GLY A 95 -4.16 5.71 24.80
N ARG A 96 -5.24 5.14 25.32
CA ARG A 96 -6.25 5.85 26.10
C ARG A 96 -6.21 5.34 27.53
N GLY A 97 -6.00 6.23 28.50
CA GLY A 97 -5.86 5.83 29.91
C GLY A 97 -4.69 4.86 30.17
N GLY A 98 -3.61 4.97 29.40
CA GLY A 98 -2.46 4.06 29.53
C GLY A 98 -2.70 2.65 28.96
N ARG A 99 -3.70 2.49 28.08
CA ARG A 99 -4.06 1.20 27.46
C ARG A 99 -4.21 1.31 25.94
N LEU A 100 -3.68 0.33 25.20
CA LEU A 100 -3.93 0.14 23.77
C LEU A 100 -5.16 -0.75 23.54
N ALA A 101 -5.98 -0.39 22.55
CA ALA A 101 -7.14 -1.18 22.16
C ALA A 101 -6.73 -2.47 21.43
N LEU A 102 -5.89 -2.35 20.40
CA LEU A 102 -5.29 -3.48 19.68
C LEU A 102 -3.79 -3.24 19.49
N TRP A 103 -2.97 -4.22 19.82
CA TRP A 103 -1.56 -4.26 19.51
C TRP A 103 -1.12 -5.67 19.16
N GLY A 104 -0.21 -5.81 18.20
CA GLY A 104 0.14 -7.13 17.68
C GLY A 104 1.54 -7.29 17.11
N ILE A 105 1.76 -8.47 16.56
CA ILE A 105 2.99 -8.85 15.86
C ILE A 105 2.77 -8.69 14.35
N SER A 106 3.64 -7.91 13.71
CA SER A 106 3.61 -7.68 12.27
C SER A 106 4.26 -8.83 11.51
N CYS A 107 3.55 -9.41 10.53
CA CYS A 107 3.95 -10.56 9.73
C CYS A 107 4.65 -11.62 10.58
N ILE A 108 3.89 -12.26 11.48
CA ILE A 108 4.43 -13.16 12.50
C ILE A 108 5.28 -14.29 11.90
N ASP A 109 4.88 -14.81 10.75
CA ASP A 109 5.63 -15.81 9.97
C ASP A 109 6.99 -15.28 9.50
N ASP A 110 7.06 -14.00 9.12
CA ASP A 110 8.32 -13.36 8.75
C ASP A 110 9.22 -13.12 9.96
N GLN A 111 8.64 -12.81 11.13
CA GLN A 111 9.44 -12.66 12.36
C GLN A 111 10.13 -13.98 12.73
N GLU A 112 9.42 -15.11 12.61
CA GLU A 112 10.01 -16.43 12.82
C GLU A 112 11.06 -16.75 11.74
N PHE A 113 10.74 -16.46 10.47
CA PHE A 113 11.62 -16.71 9.34
C PHE A 113 12.99 -16.03 9.49
N VAL A 114 13.02 -14.79 9.97
CA VAL A 114 14.28 -14.04 10.20
C VAL A 114 14.92 -14.33 11.56
N GLY A 115 14.38 -15.28 12.33
CA GLY A 115 14.95 -15.77 13.58
C GLY A 115 14.68 -14.88 14.81
N HIS A 116 13.64 -14.05 14.79
CA HIS A 116 13.22 -13.30 15.98
C HIS A 116 12.50 -14.22 16.98
N ASP A 117 12.62 -13.91 18.28
CA ASP A 117 11.97 -14.68 19.34
C ASP A 117 10.47 -14.34 19.43
N VAL A 118 9.65 -15.12 18.73
CA VAL A 118 8.18 -15.00 18.76
C VAL A 118 7.58 -15.76 19.95
N TRP A 119 8.00 -17.02 20.14
CA TRP A 119 7.32 -17.99 21.02
C TRP A 119 8.03 -18.27 22.34
N GLY A 120 9.27 -17.82 22.51
CA GLY A 120 10.06 -18.07 23.70
C GLY A 120 9.47 -17.41 24.96
N PRO A 121 9.98 -17.76 26.15
CA PRO A 121 9.47 -17.25 27.43
C PRO A 121 9.65 -15.73 27.60
N ARG A 122 10.51 -15.10 26.78
CA ARG A 122 10.69 -13.65 26.69
C ARG A 122 10.37 -13.11 25.28
N GLY A 123 9.75 -13.94 24.44
CA GLY A 123 9.39 -13.60 23.08
C GLY A 123 8.14 -12.73 23.00
N MET A 124 7.79 -12.36 21.78
CA MET A 124 6.70 -11.42 21.48
C MET A 124 5.35 -11.88 22.05
N VAL A 125 5.02 -13.18 21.97
CA VAL A 125 3.75 -13.70 22.51
C VAL A 125 3.70 -13.60 24.03
N ALA A 126 4.82 -13.89 24.72
CA ALA A 126 4.92 -13.74 26.17
C ALA A 126 4.79 -12.26 26.60
N PHE A 127 5.36 -11.34 25.81
CA PHE A 127 5.21 -9.90 25.99
C PHE A 127 3.73 -9.47 25.91
N LEU A 128 3.02 -9.83 24.82
CA LEU A 128 1.62 -9.46 24.63
C LEU A 128 0.74 -9.94 25.80
N ARG A 129 0.94 -11.19 26.25
CA ARG A 129 0.23 -11.75 27.40
C ARG A 129 0.47 -10.97 28.69
N ARG A 130 1.73 -10.56 28.94
CA ARG A 130 2.08 -9.75 30.11
C ARG A 130 1.41 -8.38 30.07
N GLU A 131 1.43 -7.70 28.93
CA GLU A 131 0.80 -6.38 28.77
C GLU A 131 -0.73 -6.44 28.89
N LYS A 132 -1.35 -7.53 28.41
CA LYS A 132 -2.78 -7.81 28.67
C LYS A 132 -3.06 -8.00 30.15
N ALA A 133 -2.28 -8.82 30.84
CA ALA A 133 -2.44 -9.07 32.28
C ALA A 133 -2.21 -7.80 33.13
N ALA A 134 -1.33 -6.90 32.68
CA ALA A 134 -1.09 -5.59 33.30
C ALA A 134 -2.19 -4.55 32.99
N GLY A 135 -3.20 -4.89 32.17
CA GLY A 135 -4.27 -3.97 31.78
C GLY A 135 -3.83 -2.88 30.79
N ARG A 136 -2.63 -3.00 30.21
CA ARG A 136 -2.07 -2.03 29.24
C ARG A 136 -2.44 -2.37 27.79
N LEU A 137 -2.97 -3.57 27.56
CA LEU A 137 -3.48 -4.03 26.27
C LEU A 137 -4.87 -4.66 26.43
N GLU A 138 -5.82 -4.30 25.56
CA GLU A 138 -7.16 -4.92 25.52
C GLU A 138 -7.16 -6.19 24.65
N ALA A 139 -6.85 -6.07 23.36
CA ALA A 139 -6.79 -7.19 22.44
C ALA A 139 -5.39 -7.35 21.81
N ALA A 140 -4.87 -8.57 21.83
CA ALA A 140 -3.65 -8.99 21.18
C ALA A 140 -3.97 -9.62 19.82
N PHE A 141 -3.22 -9.24 18.78
CA PHE A 141 -3.37 -9.81 17.45
C PHE A 141 -2.02 -10.10 16.78
N CYS A 142 -2.05 -10.72 15.62
CA CYS A 142 -0.92 -10.75 14.69
C CYS A 142 -1.42 -10.53 13.25
N THR A 143 -0.55 -10.02 12.39
CA THR A 143 -0.76 -10.04 10.94
C THR A 143 0.04 -11.18 10.32
N THR A 144 -0.43 -11.75 9.21
CA THR A 144 0.27 -12.84 8.52
C THR A 144 -0.12 -12.95 7.05
N HIS A 145 0.85 -13.39 6.23
CA HIS A 145 0.67 -13.84 4.85
C HIS A 145 0.95 -15.35 4.68
N ALA A 146 0.87 -16.09 5.78
CA ALA A 146 1.27 -17.49 5.83
C ALA A 146 0.22 -18.45 5.21
N PRO A 147 0.65 -19.68 4.86
CA PRO A 147 -0.26 -20.74 4.46
C PRO A 147 -1.30 -21.10 5.53
N PRO A 148 -2.47 -21.62 5.12
CA PRO A 148 -3.59 -21.91 6.03
C PRO A 148 -3.22 -22.76 7.25
N GLU A 149 -2.42 -23.82 7.12
CA GLU A 149 -2.01 -24.67 8.26
C GLU A 149 -1.22 -23.92 9.34
N TYR A 150 -0.44 -22.91 8.97
CA TYR A 150 0.25 -22.09 9.95
C TYR A 150 -0.77 -21.21 10.69
N VAL A 151 -1.74 -20.64 9.98
CA VAL A 151 -2.81 -19.83 10.58
C VAL A 151 -3.75 -20.68 11.45
N GLU A 152 -4.01 -21.95 11.12
CA GLU A 152 -4.72 -22.89 12.01
C GLU A 152 -4.02 -23.03 13.36
N ASN A 153 -2.68 -23.14 13.36
CA ASN A 153 -1.90 -23.19 14.60
C ASN A 153 -2.03 -21.88 15.39
N LEU A 154 -2.02 -20.73 14.71
CA LEU A 154 -2.26 -19.43 15.38
C LEU A 154 -3.63 -19.38 16.07
N ILE A 155 -4.70 -19.80 15.37
CA ILE A 155 -6.08 -19.82 15.91
C ILE A 155 -6.17 -20.74 17.14
N THR A 156 -5.60 -21.94 17.04
CA THR A 156 -5.71 -22.96 18.09
C THR A 156 -4.76 -22.74 19.26
N SER A 157 -3.75 -21.88 19.12
CA SER A 157 -2.73 -21.61 20.14
C SER A 157 -3.27 -20.97 21.44
N GLY A 158 -4.44 -20.33 21.38
CA GLY A 158 -4.99 -19.54 22.49
C GLY A 158 -4.17 -18.29 22.83
N CYS A 159 -3.30 -17.82 21.93
CA CYS A 159 -2.42 -16.66 22.17
C CYS A 159 -3.01 -15.32 21.71
N PHE A 160 -3.96 -15.34 20.78
CA PHE A 160 -4.45 -14.15 20.09
C PHE A 160 -5.96 -14.01 20.21
N ASP A 161 -6.45 -12.78 20.36
CA ASP A 161 -7.88 -12.47 20.29
C ASP A 161 -8.32 -12.26 18.84
N ALA A 162 -7.39 -11.85 17.98
CA ALA A 162 -7.63 -11.67 16.56
C ALA A 162 -6.43 -12.07 15.71
N ILE A 163 -6.70 -12.47 14.48
CA ILE A 163 -5.70 -12.69 13.43
C ILE A 163 -6.09 -11.82 12.25
N MET A 164 -5.14 -11.00 11.80
CA MET A 164 -5.29 -10.22 10.59
C MET A 164 -4.60 -10.95 9.43
N LEU A 165 -5.38 -11.36 8.44
CA LEU A 165 -4.89 -12.17 7.32
C LEU A 165 -5.39 -11.61 5.98
N ALA A 166 -4.66 -11.91 4.90
CA ALA A 166 -5.13 -11.55 3.58
C ALA A 166 -6.25 -12.51 3.14
N TRP A 167 -7.39 -11.96 2.74
CA TRP A 167 -8.43 -12.74 2.08
C TRP A 167 -9.29 -11.88 1.17
N ASN A 168 -9.67 -12.44 0.02
CA ASN A 168 -10.62 -11.86 -0.92
C ASN A 168 -11.10 -12.98 -1.88
N PRO A 169 -12.22 -12.79 -2.59
CA PRO A 169 -12.75 -13.81 -3.49
C PRO A 169 -11.87 -14.06 -4.73
N LEU A 170 -10.96 -13.14 -5.10
CA LEU A 170 -10.03 -13.36 -6.23
C LEU A 170 -9.07 -14.52 -5.97
N GLY A 171 -8.72 -14.78 -4.70
CA GLY A 171 -7.81 -15.86 -4.32
C GLY A 171 -6.33 -15.48 -4.38
N PHE A 172 -6.02 -14.22 -4.70
CA PHE A 172 -4.70 -13.60 -4.57
C PHE A 172 -4.84 -12.08 -4.50
N HIS A 173 -3.74 -11.37 -4.24
CA HIS A 173 -3.63 -9.92 -4.36
C HIS A 173 -2.36 -9.53 -5.13
N VAL A 174 -2.22 -8.24 -5.50
CA VAL A 174 -1.08 -7.72 -6.29
C VAL A 174 0.27 -8.14 -5.71
N LEU A 175 0.39 -8.14 -4.38
CA LEU A 175 1.64 -8.51 -3.69
C LEU A 175 1.85 -10.01 -3.46
N SER A 176 0.88 -10.89 -3.78
CA SER A 176 1.04 -12.33 -3.53
C SER A 176 2.22 -12.84 -4.36
N SER A 177 3.11 -13.61 -3.76
CA SER A 177 4.29 -14.12 -4.46
C SER A 177 4.66 -15.51 -3.96
N PHE A 178 5.25 -16.28 -4.87
CA PHE A 178 5.89 -17.53 -4.55
C PHE A 178 7.37 -17.29 -4.21
N ALA A 179 7.68 -17.34 -2.93
CA ALA A 179 9.04 -17.15 -2.41
C ALA A 179 9.62 -18.49 -1.88
N ALA A 180 9.34 -19.61 -2.55
CA ALA A 180 9.87 -20.92 -2.12
C ALA A 180 11.39 -21.02 -2.19
N ALA A 181 12.04 -20.29 -3.11
CA ALA A 181 13.49 -20.16 -3.12
C ALA A 181 14.03 -19.51 -1.84
N GLU A 182 13.20 -18.72 -1.14
CA GLU A 182 13.50 -18.13 0.16
C GLU A 182 12.97 -18.99 1.31
N GLY A 183 12.44 -20.19 1.05
CA GLY A 183 11.87 -21.09 2.07
C GLY A 183 10.43 -20.76 2.49
N LYS A 184 9.80 -19.75 1.88
CA LYS A 184 8.41 -19.40 2.16
C LYS A 184 7.44 -20.21 1.30
N ARG A 185 6.27 -20.49 1.85
CA ARG A 185 5.20 -21.21 1.15
C ARG A 185 4.16 -20.22 0.63
N TYR A 186 3.50 -20.58 -0.47
CA TYR A 186 2.51 -19.72 -1.11
C TYR A 186 1.30 -19.46 -0.21
N GLU A 187 0.86 -18.21 -0.17
CA GLU A 187 -0.36 -17.79 0.52
C GLU A 187 -1.58 -18.26 -0.29
N ASP A 188 -2.19 -19.38 0.10
CA ASP A 188 -3.39 -19.91 -0.55
C ASP A 188 -4.67 -19.34 0.09
N LEU A 189 -5.17 -18.24 -0.46
CA LEU A 189 -6.36 -17.55 0.06
C LEU A 189 -7.63 -18.41 -0.08
N ALA A 190 -7.71 -19.26 -1.11
CA ALA A 190 -8.87 -20.12 -1.32
C ALA A 190 -8.96 -21.19 -0.22
N ALA A 191 -7.85 -21.87 0.06
CA ALA A 191 -7.76 -22.83 1.16
C ALA A 191 -7.93 -22.16 2.54
N THR A 192 -7.41 -20.93 2.71
CA THR A 192 -7.64 -20.10 3.91
C THR A 192 -9.12 -19.90 4.20
N GLY A 193 -9.92 -19.47 3.21
CA GLY A 193 -11.36 -19.29 3.40
C GLY A 193 -12.08 -20.60 3.76
N ALA A 194 -11.72 -21.70 3.08
CA ALA A 194 -12.36 -23.00 3.30
C ALA A 194 -12.06 -23.61 4.68
N ARG A 195 -10.86 -23.38 5.22
CA ARG A 195 -10.37 -24.04 6.44
C ARG A 195 -10.59 -23.20 7.70
N LEU A 196 -10.36 -21.88 7.62
CA LEU A 196 -10.13 -21.07 8.81
C LEU A 196 -11.38 -20.40 9.36
N PHE A 197 -12.35 -20.08 8.50
CA PHE A 197 -13.53 -19.29 8.86
C PHE A 197 -14.36 -19.93 9.98
N GLU A 198 -14.72 -21.19 9.81
CA GLU A 198 -15.44 -21.95 10.84
C GLU A 198 -14.54 -22.32 12.04
N LEU A 199 -13.23 -22.50 11.82
CA LEU A 199 -12.28 -22.76 12.89
C LEU A 199 -12.18 -21.56 13.84
N ALA A 200 -11.96 -20.36 13.30
CA ALA A 200 -11.86 -19.11 14.06
C ALA A 200 -13.14 -18.85 14.87
N ARG A 201 -14.31 -19.09 14.26
CA ARG A 201 -15.61 -18.98 14.95
C ARG A 201 -15.71 -19.92 16.16
N ARG A 202 -15.30 -21.19 16.02
CA ARG A 202 -15.34 -22.19 17.11
C ARG A 202 -14.37 -21.87 18.24
N HIS A 203 -13.22 -21.26 17.92
CA HIS A 203 -12.20 -20.89 18.89
C HIS A 203 -12.38 -19.47 19.46
N GLU A 204 -13.40 -18.73 19.01
CA GLU A 204 -13.66 -17.33 19.37
C GLU A 204 -12.44 -16.41 19.12
N VAL A 205 -11.75 -16.64 17.99
CA VAL A 205 -10.69 -15.77 17.50
C VAL A 205 -11.25 -14.93 16.36
N SER A 206 -11.12 -13.61 16.45
CA SER A 206 -11.63 -12.71 15.40
C SER A 206 -10.75 -12.75 14.16
N LEU A 207 -11.35 -12.86 12.96
CA LEU A 207 -10.63 -12.67 11.72
C LEU A 207 -10.79 -11.23 11.21
N LEU A 208 -9.67 -10.52 11.08
CA LEU A 208 -9.59 -9.17 10.51
C LEU A 208 -9.04 -9.28 9.08
N VAL A 209 -9.87 -9.04 8.07
CA VAL A 209 -9.49 -9.33 6.68
C VAL A 209 -8.82 -8.11 6.04
N MET A 210 -7.52 -8.21 5.80
CA MET A 210 -6.76 -7.28 4.97
C MET A 210 -6.71 -7.75 3.51
N LYS A 211 -6.23 -6.89 2.60
CA LYS A 211 -6.18 -7.15 1.15
C LYS A 211 -7.55 -7.55 0.56
N SER A 212 -8.63 -7.09 1.18
CA SER A 212 -10.03 -7.40 0.86
C SER A 212 -10.42 -7.04 -0.56
N LEU A 213 -9.83 -5.97 -1.11
CA LEU A 213 -10.05 -5.53 -2.49
C LEU A 213 -8.96 -6.01 -3.47
N GLY A 214 -8.09 -6.93 -3.06
CA GLY A 214 -7.04 -7.51 -3.91
C GLY A 214 -5.96 -6.52 -4.35
N GLY A 215 -5.65 -5.49 -3.56
CA GLY A 215 -4.81 -4.37 -4.01
C GLY A 215 -5.53 -3.49 -5.04
N GLY A 216 -6.86 -3.38 -4.92
CA GLY A 216 -7.70 -2.67 -5.88
C GLY A 216 -8.21 -3.55 -7.02
N LEU A 217 -7.62 -4.73 -7.32
CA LEU A 217 -8.07 -5.61 -8.43
C LEU A 217 -9.58 -5.89 -8.47
N LEU A 218 -10.26 -5.83 -7.31
CA LEU A 218 -11.70 -6.09 -7.16
C LEU A 218 -12.56 -4.81 -7.05
N GLY A 219 -12.05 -3.63 -7.38
CA GLY A 219 -12.83 -2.39 -7.30
C GLY A 219 -12.21 -1.21 -8.06
N ALA A 220 -13.03 -0.19 -8.28
CA ALA A 220 -12.58 1.05 -8.89
C ALA A 220 -11.71 1.85 -7.90
N SER A 221 -10.38 1.72 -8.03
CA SER A 221 -9.43 2.59 -7.35
C SER A 221 -9.46 3.97 -8.00
N ARG A 222 -10.03 4.95 -7.30
CA ARG A 222 -10.16 6.35 -7.73
C ARG A 222 -8.90 7.14 -7.39
N ALA A 223 -8.30 6.90 -6.23
CA ALA A 223 -7.09 7.60 -5.81
C ALA A 223 -5.83 7.10 -6.53
N PHE A 224 -5.81 5.80 -6.85
CA PHE A 224 -4.71 5.14 -7.55
C PHE A 224 -5.24 4.35 -8.75
N PRO A 225 -5.69 5.04 -9.81
CA PRO A 225 -6.23 4.37 -10.97
C PRO A 225 -5.14 3.47 -11.59
N PRO A 226 -5.41 2.15 -11.73
CA PRO A 226 -4.44 1.21 -12.28
C PRO A 226 -4.31 1.38 -13.80
N HIS A 227 -3.28 0.76 -14.37
CA HIS A 227 -3.11 0.64 -15.82
C HIS A 227 -4.33 -0.04 -16.46
N ALA A 228 -4.66 0.34 -17.70
CA ALA A 228 -5.85 -0.14 -18.40
C ALA A 228 -5.92 -1.67 -18.48
N LEU A 229 -4.77 -2.35 -18.58
CA LEU A 229 -4.65 -3.81 -18.56
C LEU A 229 -5.24 -4.43 -17.28
N LEU A 230 -5.03 -3.80 -16.12
CA LEU A 230 -5.61 -4.22 -14.84
C LEU A 230 -6.98 -3.58 -14.55
N ALA A 231 -7.33 -2.51 -15.27
CA ALA A 231 -8.54 -1.71 -15.06
C ALA A 231 -9.74 -2.20 -15.88
N ALA A 232 -9.51 -2.70 -17.10
CA ALA A 232 -10.55 -3.10 -18.05
C ALA A 232 -11.52 -4.15 -17.48
N GLU A 233 -11.08 -4.89 -16.46
CA GLU A 233 -11.86 -5.93 -15.81
C GLU A 233 -12.75 -5.42 -14.65
N ARG A 234 -12.73 -4.11 -14.33
CA ARG A 234 -13.32 -3.56 -13.09
C ARG A 234 -14.66 -2.84 -13.23
N ALA A 235 -15.18 -2.66 -14.45
CA ALA A 235 -16.25 -1.69 -14.76
C ALA A 235 -17.62 -1.86 -14.04
N HIS A 236 -17.86 -2.92 -13.26
CA HIS A 236 -19.17 -3.17 -12.63
C HIS A 236 -19.15 -3.67 -11.17
N ILE A 237 -17.98 -3.86 -10.56
CA ILE A 237 -17.86 -4.31 -9.15
C ILE A 237 -17.65 -3.10 -8.25
N ARG A 238 -18.51 -2.92 -7.25
CA ARG A 238 -18.33 -1.91 -6.21
C ARG A 238 -17.50 -2.49 -5.09
N ALA A 239 -16.65 -1.68 -4.46
CA ALA A 239 -15.92 -2.09 -3.27
C ALA A 239 -16.91 -2.55 -2.18
N GLU A 240 -18.03 -1.85 -2.06
CA GLU A 240 -19.14 -2.21 -1.17
C GLU A 240 -19.59 -3.68 -1.35
N ASP A 241 -19.74 -4.15 -2.60
CA ASP A 241 -20.22 -5.51 -2.88
C ASP A 241 -19.17 -6.56 -2.41
N VAL A 242 -17.89 -6.31 -2.71
CA VAL A 242 -16.79 -7.21 -2.30
C VAL A 242 -16.70 -7.29 -0.78
N LEU A 243 -16.69 -6.13 -0.11
CA LEU A 243 -16.57 -6.07 1.34
C LEU A 243 -17.77 -6.73 2.03
N ARG A 244 -18.99 -6.56 1.50
CA ARG A 244 -20.18 -7.23 2.03
C ARG A 244 -20.14 -8.74 1.81
N HIS A 245 -19.66 -9.22 0.66
CA HIS A 245 -19.46 -10.64 0.41
C HIS A 245 -18.46 -11.25 1.41
N ILE A 246 -17.37 -10.53 1.74
CA ILE A 246 -16.40 -10.96 2.75
C ILE A 246 -17.02 -10.95 4.16
N LEU A 247 -17.73 -9.88 4.53
CA LEU A 247 -18.36 -9.74 5.85
C LEU A 247 -19.49 -10.74 6.12
N ALA A 248 -20.03 -11.35 5.05
CA ALA A 248 -21.04 -12.40 5.12
C ALA A 248 -20.44 -13.79 5.40
N GLN A 249 -19.12 -13.96 5.29
CA GLN A 249 -18.46 -15.22 5.58
C GLN A 249 -18.48 -15.52 7.09
N PRO A 250 -18.72 -16.78 7.49
CA PRO A 250 -18.69 -17.15 8.91
C PRO A 250 -17.32 -16.87 9.53
N GLY A 251 -17.29 -16.41 10.77
CA GLY A 251 -16.03 -16.14 11.50
C GLY A 251 -15.26 -14.89 11.07
N VAL A 252 -15.61 -14.23 9.96
CA VAL A 252 -15.07 -12.91 9.62
C VAL A 252 -15.63 -11.86 10.57
N THR A 253 -14.77 -11.18 11.31
CA THR A 253 -15.17 -10.14 12.28
C THR A 253 -15.20 -8.77 11.62
N ALA A 254 -14.17 -8.41 10.87
CA ALA A 254 -14.12 -7.12 10.20
C ALA A 254 -13.24 -7.17 8.94
N VAL A 255 -13.42 -6.20 8.06
CA VAL A 255 -12.56 -5.95 6.90
C VAL A 255 -11.80 -4.64 7.10
N VAL A 256 -10.58 -4.54 6.57
CA VAL A 256 -9.75 -3.34 6.63
C VAL A 256 -9.23 -2.94 5.24
N PRO A 257 -10.12 -2.45 4.36
CA PRO A 257 -9.72 -1.94 3.06
C PRO A 257 -8.85 -0.68 3.21
N GLY A 258 -7.93 -0.48 2.26
CA GLY A 258 -7.22 0.78 2.12
C GLY A 258 -8.03 1.74 1.23
N ALA A 259 -8.30 2.94 1.74
CA ALA A 259 -8.91 4.03 0.98
C ALA A 259 -7.89 5.15 0.73
N GLY A 260 -7.85 5.71 -0.48
CA GLY A 260 -6.97 6.83 -0.84
C GLY A 260 -7.70 8.14 -1.12
N SER A 261 -9.02 8.15 -1.03
CA SER A 261 -9.87 9.33 -1.22
C SER A 261 -11.09 9.28 -0.28
N PRO A 262 -11.69 10.44 0.04
CA PRO A 262 -12.95 10.48 0.78
C PRO A 262 -14.06 9.63 0.15
N ASP A 263 -14.16 9.60 -1.19
CA ASP A 263 -15.18 8.81 -1.90
C ASP A 263 -14.98 7.30 -1.74
N GLU A 264 -13.73 6.82 -1.74
CA GLU A 264 -13.42 5.41 -1.45
C GLU A 264 -13.74 5.09 0.01
N ALA A 265 -13.36 5.95 0.96
CA ALA A 265 -13.70 5.76 2.37
C ALA A 265 -15.21 5.73 2.61
N GLU A 266 -15.98 6.53 1.87
CA GLU A 266 -17.44 6.51 1.91
C GLU A 266 -18.01 5.20 1.36
N GLU A 267 -17.51 4.74 0.21
CA GLU A 267 -17.94 3.48 -0.39
C GLU A 267 -17.63 2.28 0.52
N ASP A 268 -16.45 2.26 1.13
CA ASP A 268 -16.06 1.23 2.10
C ASP A 268 -16.97 1.26 3.33
N ALA A 269 -17.22 2.45 3.90
CA ALA A 269 -18.07 2.60 5.08
C ALA A 269 -19.51 2.11 4.83
N ARG A 270 -20.07 2.30 3.62
CA ARG A 270 -21.41 1.78 3.27
C ARG A 270 -21.54 0.27 3.47
N ALA A 271 -20.48 -0.49 3.23
CA ALA A 271 -20.49 -1.94 3.45
C ALA A 271 -20.79 -2.30 4.92
N GLY A 272 -20.38 -1.45 5.87
CA GLY A 272 -20.63 -1.64 7.30
C GLY A 272 -22.02 -1.19 7.78
N HIS A 273 -22.72 -0.34 7.03
CA HIS A 273 -24.07 0.14 7.35
C HIS A 273 -25.18 -0.72 6.74
N ALA A 274 -24.94 -1.33 5.58
CA ALA A 274 -25.91 -2.18 4.91
C ALA A 274 -26.20 -3.48 5.70
N PRO A 275 -27.36 -4.13 5.46
CA PRO A 275 -27.65 -5.46 6.03
C PRO A 275 -26.55 -6.49 5.73
N GLU A 276 -26.45 -7.52 6.58
CA GLU A 276 -25.58 -8.68 6.31
C GLU A 276 -25.95 -9.34 4.99
N GLY A 277 -24.92 -9.88 4.33
CA GLY A 277 -25.06 -10.46 3.00
C GLY A 277 -24.96 -9.44 1.86
N ILE A 278 -25.00 -10.00 0.66
CA ILE A 278 -24.98 -9.31 -0.62
C ILE A 278 -26.22 -9.76 -1.41
N ASP A 279 -26.76 -8.88 -2.25
CA ASP A 279 -27.85 -9.26 -3.15
C ASP A 279 -27.38 -10.42 -4.08
N PRO A 280 -28.16 -11.51 -4.23
CA PRO A 280 -27.72 -12.68 -5.00
C PRO A 280 -27.35 -12.38 -6.47
N ALA A 281 -27.99 -11.38 -7.10
CA ALA A 281 -27.63 -10.98 -8.46
C ALA A 281 -26.29 -10.21 -8.49
N ARG A 282 -26.03 -9.37 -7.48
CA ARG A 282 -24.72 -8.71 -7.29
C ARG A 282 -23.63 -9.72 -6.95
N GLU A 283 -23.91 -10.73 -6.15
CA GLU A 283 -22.95 -11.80 -5.83
C GLU A 283 -22.57 -12.62 -7.05
N ARG A 284 -23.56 -13.04 -7.85
CA ARG A 284 -23.30 -13.74 -9.12
C ARG A 284 -22.41 -12.90 -10.03
N LEU A 285 -22.70 -11.60 -10.19
CA LEU A 285 -21.87 -10.70 -10.97
C LEU A 285 -20.43 -10.62 -10.43
N LEU A 286 -20.26 -10.50 -9.10
CA LEU A 286 -18.94 -10.50 -8.48
C LEU A 286 -18.16 -11.78 -8.82
N LEU A 287 -18.78 -12.96 -8.68
CA LEU A 287 -18.14 -14.25 -8.93
C LEU A 287 -17.80 -14.46 -10.41
N GLU A 288 -18.67 -14.03 -11.34
CA GLU A 288 -18.39 -14.04 -12.78
C GLU A 288 -17.17 -13.18 -13.12
N ARG A 289 -17.04 -12.00 -12.49
CA ARG A 289 -15.87 -11.14 -12.71
C ARG A 289 -14.62 -11.71 -12.07
N VAL A 290 -14.70 -12.30 -10.88
CA VAL A 290 -13.58 -13.05 -10.27
C VAL A 290 -13.09 -14.16 -11.19
N ALA A 291 -14.00 -14.92 -11.81
CA ALA A 291 -13.64 -15.97 -12.77
C ALA A 291 -12.93 -15.39 -14.02
N SER A 292 -13.41 -14.26 -14.54
CA SER A 292 -12.75 -13.54 -15.64
C SER A 292 -11.32 -13.12 -15.27
N LEU A 293 -11.15 -12.45 -14.12
CA LEU A 293 -9.86 -11.98 -13.62
C LEU A 293 -8.86 -13.15 -13.50
N ARG A 294 -9.30 -14.30 -12.96
CA ARG A 294 -8.45 -15.50 -12.82
C ARG A 294 -8.00 -16.08 -14.16
N GLY A 295 -8.75 -15.85 -15.23
CA GLY A 295 -8.42 -16.31 -16.58
C GLY A 295 -7.33 -15.49 -17.27
N VAL A 296 -7.01 -14.28 -16.78
CA VAL A 296 -6.03 -13.39 -17.43
C VAL A 296 -4.97 -12.83 -16.48
N LEU A 297 -5.14 -12.96 -15.17
CA LEU A 297 -4.17 -12.53 -14.18
C LEU A 297 -3.42 -13.72 -13.60
N CYS A 298 -2.09 -13.66 -13.65
CA CYS A 298 -1.23 -14.61 -12.95
C CYS A 298 -1.45 -14.46 -11.43
N SER A 299 -1.48 -15.56 -10.68
CA SER A 299 -1.51 -15.54 -9.20
C SER A 299 -0.11 -15.46 -8.58
N ARG A 300 0.93 -15.60 -9.41
CA ARG A 300 2.36 -15.60 -9.04
C ARG A 300 2.74 -16.77 -8.13
N CYS A 301 2.13 -17.94 -8.35
CA CYS A 301 2.44 -19.17 -7.61
C CYS A 301 3.75 -19.85 -8.02
N GLY A 302 4.40 -19.44 -9.11
CA GLY A 302 5.73 -19.93 -9.52
C GLY A 302 5.79 -21.36 -10.08
N GLU A 303 4.71 -22.16 -9.97
CA GLU A 303 4.66 -23.56 -10.41
C GLU A 303 5.04 -23.78 -11.88
N CYS A 304 4.83 -22.78 -12.74
CA CYS A 304 5.16 -22.85 -14.17
C CYS A 304 6.64 -22.58 -14.49
N GLU A 305 7.44 -22.06 -13.54
CA GLU A 305 8.81 -21.60 -13.82
C GLU A 305 9.75 -22.77 -14.08
N THR A 306 9.61 -23.86 -13.33
CA THR A 306 10.45 -25.07 -13.46
C THR A 306 10.25 -25.79 -14.80
N THR A 307 9.11 -25.58 -15.45
CA THR A 307 8.77 -26.19 -16.75
C THR A 307 9.02 -25.26 -17.93
N CYS A 308 9.41 -24.00 -17.72
CA CYS A 308 9.62 -23.04 -18.80
C CYS A 308 10.90 -23.36 -19.60
N SER A 309 10.78 -23.71 -20.88
CA SER A 309 11.92 -23.98 -21.79
C SER A 309 12.84 -22.78 -22.01
N GLN A 310 12.41 -21.57 -21.67
CA GLN A 310 13.22 -20.35 -21.72
C GLN A 310 13.82 -19.96 -20.36
N GLY A 311 13.51 -20.71 -19.28
CA GLY A 311 14.00 -20.41 -17.93
C GLY A 311 13.53 -19.06 -17.39
N LEU A 312 12.38 -18.56 -17.84
CA LEU A 312 11.89 -17.24 -17.44
C LEU A 312 11.40 -17.25 -15.98
N PRO A 313 11.70 -16.19 -15.19
CA PRO A 313 11.13 -15.99 -13.87
C PRO A 313 9.70 -15.43 -14.00
N ILE A 314 8.79 -16.22 -14.57
CA ILE A 314 7.44 -15.82 -15.00
C ILE A 314 6.66 -15.14 -13.86
N SER A 315 6.65 -15.74 -12.68
CA SER A 315 5.89 -15.21 -11.54
C SER A 315 6.43 -13.86 -11.07
N TRP A 316 7.75 -13.67 -11.10
CA TRP A 316 8.39 -12.42 -10.72
C TRP A 316 8.20 -11.32 -11.77
N LEU A 317 8.20 -11.66 -13.05
CA LEU A 317 7.87 -10.71 -14.13
C LEU A 317 6.44 -10.19 -13.98
N PHE A 318 5.46 -11.08 -13.75
CA PHE A 318 4.08 -10.66 -13.48
C PHE A 318 3.98 -9.84 -12.19
N ARG A 319 4.67 -10.24 -11.11
CA ARG A 319 4.66 -9.52 -9.83
C ARG A 319 5.09 -8.08 -9.98
N ASP A 320 6.30 -7.85 -10.49
CA ASP A 320 6.82 -6.49 -10.60
C ASP A 320 6.00 -5.64 -11.58
N ALA A 321 5.57 -6.22 -12.71
CA ALA A 321 4.72 -5.52 -13.63
C ALA A 321 3.38 -5.10 -12.99
N TYR A 322 2.75 -5.97 -12.20
CA TYR A 322 1.49 -5.64 -11.53
C TYR A 322 1.67 -4.57 -10.46
N VAL A 323 2.79 -4.58 -9.73
CA VAL A 323 3.15 -3.51 -8.79
C VAL A 323 3.23 -2.15 -9.51
N TRP A 324 3.90 -2.08 -10.67
CA TRP A 324 4.03 -0.82 -11.43
C TRP A 324 2.76 -0.41 -12.18
N MET A 325 1.96 -1.38 -12.62
CA MET A 325 0.65 -1.13 -13.19
C MET A 325 -0.42 -0.78 -12.15
N ASN A 326 -0.14 -0.98 -10.85
CA ASN A 326 -1.07 -0.71 -9.76
C ASN A 326 -0.45 0.28 -8.74
N PRO A 327 -0.60 1.60 -8.96
CA PRO A 327 0.16 2.63 -8.27
C PRO A 327 0.01 2.68 -6.73
N SER A 328 -0.97 2.00 -6.16
CA SER A 328 -1.13 1.89 -4.70
C SER A 328 -0.11 0.98 -4.05
N ASP A 329 0.58 0.12 -4.82
CA ASP A 329 1.43 -0.95 -4.31
C ASP A 329 2.92 -0.75 -4.63
N THR A 330 3.29 0.38 -5.26
CA THR A 330 4.68 0.68 -5.64
C THR A 330 5.63 0.79 -4.45
N PHE A 331 5.11 0.94 -3.23
CA PHE A 331 5.92 0.90 -2.01
C PHE A 331 6.61 -0.46 -1.79
N ASP A 332 6.08 -1.53 -2.38
CA ASP A 332 6.59 -2.90 -2.27
C ASP A 332 7.51 -3.30 -3.44
N ALA A 333 7.92 -2.32 -4.26
CA ALA A 333 8.87 -2.54 -5.34
C ALA A 333 10.29 -2.75 -4.79
N VAL A 334 10.89 -3.88 -5.18
CA VAL A 334 12.21 -4.30 -4.73
C VAL A 334 13.20 -4.20 -5.88
N ASP A 335 14.25 -3.42 -5.70
CA ASP A 335 15.21 -3.09 -6.76
C ASP A 335 15.77 -4.30 -7.53
N ARG A 336 16.12 -5.38 -6.83
CA ARG A 336 16.68 -6.60 -7.43
C ARG A 336 15.65 -7.37 -8.28
N LEU A 337 14.37 -7.11 -8.06
CA LEU A 337 13.23 -7.78 -8.70
C LEU A 337 12.53 -6.91 -9.74
N HIS A 338 13.09 -5.73 -10.08
CA HIS A 338 12.52 -4.88 -11.11
C HIS A 338 12.44 -5.61 -12.46
N TYR A 339 11.35 -5.38 -13.19
CA TYR A 339 11.00 -6.09 -14.43
C TYR A 339 12.14 -6.12 -15.44
N PHE A 340 12.71 -4.96 -15.76
CA PHE A 340 13.82 -4.84 -16.73
C PHE A 340 15.20 -5.25 -16.18
N ARG A 341 15.29 -5.67 -14.90
CA ARG A 341 16.47 -6.43 -14.41
C ARG A 341 16.28 -7.92 -14.60
N LEU A 342 15.05 -8.41 -14.40
CA LEU A 342 14.70 -9.81 -14.61
C LEU A 342 14.66 -10.16 -16.10
N HIS A 343 14.22 -9.23 -16.95
CA HIS A 343 14.19 -9.34 -18.40
C HIS A 343 14.71 -8.04 -19.05
N PRO A 344 16.03 -7.90 -19.26
CA PRO A 344 16.64 -6.68 -19.81
C PRO A 344 16.26 -6.37 -21.26
N GLU A 345 15.92 -7.40 -22.03
CA GLU A 345 15.64 -7.30 -23.45
C GLU A 345 14.33 -6.57 -23.74
N THR A 346 14.29 -5.87 -24.89
CA THR A 346 13.09 -5.17 -25.35
C THR A 346 12.08 -6.07 -26.06
N GLU A 347 12.49 -7.26 -26.46
CA GLU A 347 11.62 -8.30 -26.98
C GLU A 347 11.39 -9.37 -25.91
N LEU A 348 10.16 -9.81 -25.71
CA LEU A 348 9.84 -10.90 -24.78
C LEU A 348 10.32 -12.24 -25.35
N ALA A 349 11.05 -13.03 -24.56
CA ALA A 349 11.54 -14.35 -25.00
C ALA A 349 10.42 -15.32 -25.41
N CYS A 350 9.20 -15.15 -24.92
CA CYS A 350 8.02 -15.90 -25.35
C CYS A 350 7.70 -15.72 -26.84
N ALA A 351 8.07 -14.60 -27.46
CA ALA A 351 7.76 -14.29 -28.86
C ALA A 351 8.43 -15.28 -29.83
N THR A 352 9.61 -15.80 -29.48
CA THR A 352 10.41 -16.72 -30.32
C THR A 352 10.43 -18.15 -29.77
N CYS A 353 9.80 -18.41 -28.61
CA CYS A 353 9.74 -19.73 -28.00
C CYS A 353 8.84 -20.69 -28.78
N ARG A 354 9.45 -21.73 -29.38
CA ARG A 354 8.75 -22.78 -30.13
C ARG A 354 8.22 -23.92 -29.24
N GLU A 355 8.96 -24.25 -28.18
CA GLU A 355 8.66 -25.42 -27.33
C GLU A 355 7.51 -25.17 -26.35
N ARG A 356 7.35 -23.94 -25.83
CA ARG A 356 6.23 -23.49 -24.96
C ARG A 356 5.83 -24.47 -23.85
N THR A 357 6.81 -25.06 -23.20
CA THR A 357 6.65 -26.09 -22.16
C THR A 357 6.13 -25.56 -20.81
N CYS A 358 5.98 -24.24 -20.63
CA CYS A 358 5.43 -23.68 -19.41
C CYS A 358 3.93 -23.98 -19.29
N GLU A 359 3.52 -24.65 -18.21
CA GLU A 359 2.12 -24.98 -17.95
C GLU A 359 1.62 -24.24 -16.70
N CYS A 360 0.52 -23.49 -16.85
CA CYS A 360 -0.12 -22.85 -15.70
C CYS A 360 -1.11 -23.80 -15.04
N PRO A 361 -0.99 -24.12 -13.74
CA PRO A 361 -1.96 -24.97 -13.04
C PRO A 361 -3.37 -24.36 -12.98
N ALA A 362 -3.48 -23.04 -13.14
CA ALA A 362 -4.76 -22.32 -13.19
C ALA A 362 -5.30 -22.10 -14.61
N GLY A 363 -4.61 -22.62 -15.65
CA GLY A 363 -5.05 -22.53 -17.05
C GLY A 363 -4.76 -21.19 -17.75
N LEU A 364 -3.90 -20.33 -17.19
CA LEU A 364 -3.46 -19.10 -17.83
C LEU A 364 -2.65 -19.40 -19.11
N ASP A 365 -2.97 -18.72 -20.21
CA ASP A 365 -2.11 -18.67 -21.39
C ASP A 365 -0.90 -17.76 -21.10
N ILE A 366 0.15 -18.36 -20.53
CA ILE A 366 1.34 -17.63 -20.06
C ILE A 366 1.98 -16.81 -21.20
N PRO A 367 2.31 -17.36 -22.38
CA PRO A 367 2.92 -16.57 -23.45
C PRO A 367 2.08 -15.37 -23.88
N ARG A 368 0.76 -15.55 -24.00
CA ARG A 368 -0.16 -14.48 -24.40
C ARG A 368 -0.23 -13.38 -23.35
N GLU A 369 -0.51 -13.73 -22.10
CA GLU A 369 -0.71 -12.71 -21.05
C GLU A 369 0.61 -12.05 -20.63
N LEU A 370 1.72 -12.79 -20.63
CA LEU A 370 3.03 -12.20 -20.38
C LEU A 370 3.45 -11.25 -21.51
N GLY A 371 3.08 -11.56 -22.77
CA GLY A 371 3.23 -10.65 -23.90
C GLY A 371 2.51 -9.31 -23.70
N ARG A 372 1.23 -9.36 -23.34
CA ARG A 372 0.44 -8.15 -23.05
C ARG A 372 1.00 -7.33 -21.89
N VAL A 373 1.49 -8.00 -20.85
CA VAL A 373 2.15 -7.35 -19.72
C VAL A 373 3.47 -6.72 -20.14
N HIS A 374 4.25 -7.40 -20.98
CA HIS A 374 5.51 -6.88 -21.50
C HIS A 374 5.31 -5.60 -22.30
N ASP A 375 4.33 -5.57 -23.20
CA ASP A 375 3.97 -4.38 -23.99
C ASP A 375 3.62 -3.20 -23.07
N ALA A 376 2.80 -3.43 -22.04
CA ALA A 376 2.47 -2.41 -21.05
C ALA A 376 3.70 -1.90 -20.27
N MET A 377 4.65 -2.79 -19.94
CA MET A 377 5.90 -2.40 -19.28
C MET A 377 6.81 -1.57 -20.20
N ILE A 378 6.85 -1.86 -21.51
CA ILE A 378 7.55 -1.04 -22.51
C ILE A 378 6.92 0.34 -22.60
N GLU A 379 5.59 0.44 -22.64
CA GLU A 379 4.87 1.72 -22.63
C GLU A 379 5.18 2.54 -21.37
N LEU A 380 5.12 1.92 -20.18
CA LEU A 380 5.46 2.58 -18.92
C LEU A 380 6.92 3.06 -18.90
N ARG A 381 7.86 2.26 -19.44
CA ARG A 381 9.26 2.63 -19.57
C ARG A 381 9.43 3.85 -20.48
N ALA A 382 8.81 3.83 -21.67
CA ALA A 382 8.86 4.93 -22.63
C ALA A 382 8.24 6.22 -22.08
N ALA A 383 7.20 6.10 -21.24
CA ALA A 383 6.58 7.23 -20.56
C ALA A 383 7.36 7.74 -19.33
N GLY A 384 8.48 7.11 -18.95
CA GLY A 384 9.24 7.47 -17.75
C GLY A 384 8.49 7.19 -16.44
N ARG A 385 7.57 6.22 -16.44
CA ARG A 385 6.71 5.85 -15.30
C ARG A 385 7.25 4.68 -14.48
N LEU A 386 8.48 4.26 -14.74
CA LEU A 386 9.20 3.22 -14.01
C LEU A 386 10.41 3.81 -13.28
N PRO A 387 10.99 3.09 -12.30
CA PRO A 387 12.21 3.53 -11.64
C PRO A 387 13.33 3.79 -12.63
N LEU A 388 14.16 4.77 -12.31
CA LEU A 388 15.39 5.01 -13.03
C LEU A 388 16.27 3.75 -12.96
N ALA A 389 16.88 3.40 -14.09
CA ALA A 389 17.87 2.34 -14.16
C ALA A 389 19.06 2.67 -13.23
N PRO A 390 19.71 1.67 -12.60
CA PRO A 390 20.73 1.93 -11.57
C PRO A 390 21.89 2.83 -12.01
N ASP A 391 22.26 2.74 -13.28
CA ASP A 391 23.26 3.57 -13.98
C ASP A 391 22.74 4.98 -14.28
N ALA A 392 21.44 5.12 -14.56
CA ALA A 392 20.76 6.40 -14.74
C ALA A 392 20.43 7.11 -13.41
N ARG A 393 20.48 6.39 -12.28
CA ARG A 393 20.42 6.97 -10.94
C ARG A 393 21.77 7.64 -10.66
N ALA A 394 21.93 8.88 -11.12
CA ALA A 394 23.12 9.66 -10.78
C ALA A 394 23.30 9.66 -9.25
N PRO A 395 24.49 9.35 -8.72
CA PRO A 395 24.77 9.67 -7.34
C PRO A 395 24.59 11.17 -7.19
N GLY A 396 23.72 11.63 -6.27
CA GLY A 396 23.94 12.95 -5.70
C GLY A 396 25.39 12.97 -5.22
N ALA A 397 26.21 13.87 -5.77
CA ALA A 397 27.66 13.74 -5.81
C ALA A 397 28.30 13.31 -4.47
N PRO A 398 29.37 12.51 -4.54
CA PRO A 398 30.56 12.92 -3.81
C PRO A 398 31.73 13.06 -4.80
N ALA A 399 32.24 14.27 -4.98
CA ALA A 399 33.60 14.42 -5.48
C ALA A 399 34.53 13.86 -4.40
N SER A 400 35.46 13.00 -4.81
CA SER A 400 36.49 12.43 -3.95
C SER A 400 37.10 13.47 -3.00
N GLY A 401 36.93 13.29 -1.69
CA GLY A 401 37.72 14.00 -0.68
C GLY A 401 37.00 14.79 0.42
N ALA A 402 35.68 14.68 0.62
CA ALA A 402 35.02 15.35 1.75
C ALA A 402 34.28 14.37 2.67
N ASP A 403 34.82 14.18 3.87
CA ASP A 403 33.99 13.95 5.05
C ASP A 403 33.24 15.26 5.36
N ALA A 404 31.98 15.13 5.82
CA ALA A 404 31.13 16.16 6.46
C ALA A 404 30.47 17.24 5.56
N GLY A 405 29.14 17.10 5.34
CA GLY A 405 28.27 18.23 4.98
C GLY A 405 27.00 17.88 4.22
N GLU A 406 27.13 17.40 2.99
CA GLU A 406 26.03 17.44 2.00
C GLU A 406 24.97 16.32 2.18
N PRO A 407 23.66 16.59 1.96
CA PRO A 407 22.66 15.53 1.84
C PRO A 407 22.97 14.68 0.60
N CYS A 408 23.25 13.39 0.79
CA CYS A 408 23.36 12.45 -0.31
C CYS A 408 22.06 11.69 -0.48
N ALA A 409 21.38 11.87 -1.61
CA ALA A 409 20.18 11.14 -1.96
C ALA A 409 20.31 10.49 -3.34
N ARG A 410 19.61 9.38 -3.54
CA ARG A 410 19.43 8.75 -4.83
C ARG A 410 17.97 8.85 -5.23
N VAL A 411 17.69 9.46 -6.38
CA VAL A 411 16.33 9.51 -6.92
C VAL A 411 16.02 8.17 -7.57
N ILE A 412 15.02 7.48 -7.03
CA ILE A 412 14.53 6.21 -7.58
C ILE A 412 13.48 6.49 -8.64
N TYR A 413 12.57 7.41 -8.34
CA TYR A 413 11.46 7.79 -9.18
C TYR A 413 11.11 9.26 -8.95
N ALA A 414 10.79 9.98 -10.01
CA ALA A 414 10.33 11.37 -9.93
C ALA A 414 9.26 11.64 -10.99
N GLN A 415 8.11 12.12 -10.55
CA GLN A 415 7.01 12.59 -11.39
C GLN A 415 6.59 13.97 -10.91
N VAL A 416 6.65 14.94 -11.82
CA VAL A 416 6.18 16.31 -11.62
C VAL A 416 5.17 16.60 -12.74
N PRO A 417 3.94 17.03 -12.43
CA PRO A 417 2.96 17.38 -13.46
C PRO A 417 3.48 18.50 -14.35
N ARG A 418 3.34 18.37 -15.67
CA ARG A 418 3.77 19.40 -16.62
C ARG A 418 2.85 20.63 -16.63
N ALA A 419 1.58 20.46 -16.27
CA ALA A 419 0.58 21.51 -16.24
C ALA A 419 -0.14 21.56 -14.88
N LEU A 420 -0.38 22.76 -14.35
CA LEU A 420 -0.91 22.99 -12.99
C LEU A 420 -2.10 23.95 -12.99
N GLY A 421 -3.05 23.77 -12.07
CA GLY A 421 -4.18 24.70 -11.87
C GLY A 421 -5.57 24.15 -12.21
N GLY A 422 -5.67 22.86 -12.56
CA GLY A 422 -6.95 22.16 -12.64
C GLY A 422 -7.31 21.47 -11.31
N PRO A 423 -8.61 21.25 -11.01
CA PRO A 423 -9.04 20.49 -9.83
C PRO A 423 -8.58 19.02 -9.82
N SER A 424 -8.05 18.53 -10.94
CA SER A 424 -7.56 17.17 -11.14
C SER A 424 -6.05 17.10 -11.42
N SER A 425 -5.26 18.12 -11.06
CA SER A 425 -3.81 18.03 -11.23
C SER A 425 -3.27 16.86 -10.42
N GLU A 426 -2.51 15.98 -11.07
CA GLU A 426 -1.80 14.89 -10.39
C GLU A 426 -0.85 15.47 -9.32
N PRO A 427 -0.61 14.77 -8.20
CA PRO A 427 0.37 15.22 -7.23
C PRO A 427 1.80 15.03 -7.76
N CYS A 428 2.73 15.83 -7.26
CA CYS A 428 4.16 15.53 -7.37
C CYS A 428 4.47 14.27 -6.57
N LYS A 429 5.35 13.42 -7.11
CA LYS A 429 5.82 12.20 -6.47
C LYS A 429 7.33 12.10 -6.63
N LEU A 430 8.07 12.16 -5.53
CA LEU A 430 9.48 11.84 -5.49
C LEU A 430 9.68 10.63 -4.58
N TRP A 431 10.29 9.59 -5.11
CA TRP A 431 10.77 8.45 -4.33
C TRP A 431 12.28 8.52 -4.27
N ILE A 432 12.80 8.74 -3.07
CA ILE A 432 14.22 8.94 -2.85
C ILE A 432 14.75 7.96 -1.82
N GLU A 433 16.03 7.63 -1.94
CA GLU A 433 16.77 6.81 -1.00
C GLU A 433 17.84 7.67 -0.32
N ASN A 434 18.02 7.50 0.97
CA ASN A 434 19.13 8.10 1.71
C ASN A 434 20.41 7.34 1.37
N ALA A 435 21.20 7.91 0.45
CA ALA A 435 22.49 7.37 0.02
C ALA A 435 23.65 7.89 0.89
N GLY A 436 23.35 8.67 1.94
CA GLY A 436 24.31 9.23 2.87
C GLY A 436 24.62 8.32 4.05
N ARG A 437 25.39 8.85 5.01
CA ARG A 437 25.77 8.17 6.26
C ARG A 437 25.01 8.66 7.49
N ARG A 438 24.32 9.80 7.39
CA ARG A 438 23.50 10.39 8.46
C ARG A 438 22.04 10.13 8.16
N ALA A 439 21.26 9.83 9.20
CA ALA A 439 19.81 9.80 9.09
C ALA A 439 19.29 11.19 8.69
N TRP A 440 18.17 11.23 7.99
CA TRP A 440 17.38 12.45 7.84
C TRP A 440 16.30 12.46 8.90
N SER A 441 16.18 13.54 9.64
CA SER A 441 15.13 13.70 10.64
C SER A 441 13.99 14.54 10.10
N GLU A 442 12.78 14.17 10.49
CA GLU A 442 11.54 14.91 10.36
C GLU A 442 11.38 16.02 11.44
N ARG A 443 12.24 16.03 12.46
CA ARG A 443 12.09 16.91 13.63
C ARG A 443 12.80 18.23 13.42
N ALA A 444 12.06 19.33 13.40
CA ALA A 444 12.58 20.68 13.17
C ALA A 444 13.74 21.14 14.08
N ARG A 445 13.87 20.54 15.28
CA ARG A 445 14.96 20.86 16.23
C ARG A 445 16.19 19.97 16.08
N SER A 446 16.13 18.96 15.22
CA SER A 446 17.23 18.04 14.99
C SER A 446 18.30 18.70 14.12
N PRO A 447 19.60 18.52 14.40
CA PRO A 447 20.66 18.93 13.47
C PRO A 447 20.63 18.14 12.15
N ASP A 448 19.93 17.00 12.13
CA ASP A 448 19.68 16.18 10.96
C ASP A 448 18.34 16.49 10.29
N HIS A 449 17.63 17.55 10.71
CA HIS A 449 16.35 17.94 10.11
C HIS A 449 16.54 18.18 8.61
N ALA A 450 15.74 17.49 7.81
CA ALA A 450 15.76 17.61 6.36
C ALA A 450 14.33 17.81 5.82
N TRP A 451 14.23 18.51 4.69
CA TRP A 451 12.98 18.76 3.99
C TRP A 451 13.22 18.91 2.49
N LEU A 452 12.18 18.72 1.71
CA LEU A 452 12.20 19.05 0.29
C LEU A 452 11.79 20.51 0.10
N SER A 453 12.64 21.28 -0.57
CA SER A 453 12.40 22.64 -0.99
C SER A 453 12.08 22.67 -2.49
N VAL A 454 10.93 23.23 -2.83
CA VAL A 454 10.59 23.57 -4.22
C VAL A 454 11.02 25.01 -4.44
N ARG A 455 11.96 25.23 -5.37
CA ARG A 455 12.54 26.53 -5.65
C ARG A 455 12.20 27.03 -7.04
N ARG A 456 11.92 28.33 -7.14
CA ARG A 456 11.82 29.07 -8.40
C ARG A 456 12.95 30.09 -8.42
N ALA A 457 13.88 29.95 -9.37
CA ALA A 457 15.14 30.69 -9.31
C ALA A 457 15.76 30.56 -7.90
N HIS A 458 16.00 31.66 -7.19
CA HIS A 458 16.56 31.65 -5.84
C HIS A 458 15.50 31.62 -4.72
N ASP A 459 14.21 31.66 -5.02
CA ASP A 459 13.14 31.70 -4.00
C ASP A 459 12.68 30.29 -3.64
N GLU A 460 12.53 29.98 -2.35
CA GLU A 460 11.78 28.81 -1.88
C GLU A 460 10.29 29.13 -1.98
N VAL A 461 9.58 28.46 -2.88
CA VAL A 461 8.13 28.69 -3.12
C VAL A 461 7.26 27.72 -2.34
N GLN A 462 7.79 26.57 -1.95
CA GLN A 462 7.10 25.59 -1.13
C GLN A 462 8.10 24.71 -0.38
N ARG A 463 7.79 24.42 0.88
CA ARG A 463 8.52 23.47 1.72
C ARG A 463 7.65 22.24 1.97
N ILE A 464 8.26 21.05 1.87
CA ILE A 464 7.62 19.76 2.13
C ILE A 464 8.45 19.00 3.15
N GLU A 465 7.88 18.81 4.34
CA GLU A 465 8.51 18.08 5.44
C GLU A 465 8.54 16.57 5.16
N LEU A 466 9.56 15.90 5.71
CA LEU A 466 9.57 14.44 5.77
C LEU A 466 8.48 13.96 6.72
N ARG A 467 7.83 12.83 6.41
CA ARG A 467 6.78 12.25 7.28
C ARG A 467 7.34 11.44 8.44
N CYS A 468 8.55 10.93 8.27
CA CYS A 468 9.27 10.15 9.26
C CYS A 468 10.78 10.32 9.02
N GLY A 469 11.57 9.90 10.02
CA GLY A 469 13.01 9.80 9.85
C GLY A 469 13.37 8.80 8.74
N VAL A 470 14.47 9.06 8.05
CA VAL A 470 14.96 8.23 6.93
C VAL A 470 16.41 7.84 7.21
N GLU A 471 16.59 6.61 7.67
CA GLU A 471 17.92 6.04 7.96
C GLU A 471 18.76 5.87 6.69
N PRO A 472 20.09 5.80 6.79
CA PRO A 472 20.95 5.40 5.67
C PRO A 472 20.49 4.10 4.99
N GLY A 473 20.35 4.14 3.67
CA GLY A 473 19.82 3.04 2.85
C GLY A 473 18.30 2.90 2.85
N ALA A 474 17.58 3.61 3.73
CA ALA A 474 16.13 3.65 3.74
C ALA A 474 15.60 4.60 2.65
N ARG A 475 14.32 4.46 2.35
CA ARG A 475 13.62 5.20 1.29
C ARG A 475 12.51 6.05 1.87
N ALA A 476 12.13 7.10 1.14
CA ALA A 476 11.04 7.98 1.50
C ALA A 476 10.19 8.35 0.29
N HIS A 477 8.88 8.28 0.46
CA HIS A 477 7.89 8.81 -0.48
C HIS A 477 7.54 10.26 -0.13
N LEU A 478 7.89 11.17 -1.02
CA LEU A 478 7.51 12.59 -0.97
C LEU A 478 6.39 12.83 -1.98
N VAL A 479 5.14 12.80 -1.49
CA VAL A 479 3.95 13.07 -2.30
C VAL A 479 3.23 14.32 -1.81
N PHE A 480 3.04 15.28 -2.71
CA PHE A 480 2.48 16.59 -2.38
C PHE A 480 1.85 17.27 -3.61
N ASP A 481 0.89 18.16 -3.34
CA ASP A 481 0.35 19.06 -4.37
C ASP A 481 1.23 20.32 -4.46
N LEU A 482 1.53 20.77 -5.67
CA LEU A 482 2.22 22.05 -5.88
C LEU A 482 1.27 23.20 -5.56
N ALA A 483 1.57 23.95 -4.50
CA ALA A 483 0.81 25.13 -4.11
C ALA A 483 1.02 26.30 -5.09
N HIS A 484 2.19 26.34 -5.74
CA HIS A 484 2.52 27.34 -6.74
C HIS A 484 1.98 26.95 -8.11
N VAL A 485 0.94 27.66 -8.57
CA VAL A 485 0.47 27.58 -9.96
C VAL A 485 1.11 28.74 -10.74
N PRO A 486 2.04 28.47 -11.67
CA PRO A 486 2.76 29.52 -12.37
C PRO A 486 1.84 30.22 -13.39
N ARG A 487 2.05 31.52 -13.64
CA ARG A 487 1.25 32.28 -14.65
C ARG A 487 1.72 32.07 -16.09
N ARG A 488 2.90 31.49 -16.27
CA ARG A 488 3.58 31.20 -17.54
C ARG A 488 4.44 29.96 -17.33
N ARG A 489 5.04 29.42 -18.39
CA ARG A 489 6.04 28.36 -18.24
C ARG A 489 7.17 28.81 -17.32
N GLU A 490 7.44 28.03 -16.28
CA GLU A 490 8.52 28.27 -15.33
C GLU A 490 9.24 26.95 -15.01
N THR A 491 10.54 27.03 -14.71
CA THR A 491 11.31 25.87 -14.28
C THR A 491 11.44 25.86 -12.76
N LEU A 492 11.00 24.77 -12.14
CA LEU A 492 11.14 24.50 -10.71
C LEU A 492 12.29 23.55 -10.46
N ARG A 493 13.00 23.78 -9.36
CA ARG A 493 14.03 22.89 -8.80
C ARG A 493 13.52 22.27 -7.52
N PHE A 494 13.78 20.99 -7.34
CA PHE A 494 13.38 20.21 -6.17
C PHE A 494 14.65 19.85 -5.43
N GLU A 495 14.89 20.49 -4.30
CA GLU A 495 16.15 20.39 -3.56
C GLU A 495 15.91 19.78 -2.18
N LEU A 496 16.62 18.71 -1.85
CA LEU A 496 16.67 18.20 -0.48
C LEU A 496 17.57 19.13 0.33
N GLN A 497 17.00 19.83 1.30
CA GLN A 497 17.71 20.72 2.21
C GLN A 497 17.85 20.11 3.60
N ARG A 498 18.89 20.51 4.32
CA ARG A 498 19.14 20.17 5.71
C ARG A 498 19.37 21.42 6.57
N ALA A 499 19.05 21.32 7.86
CA ALA A 499 19.16 22.42 8.81
C ALA A 499 20.59 22.97 8.98
N ASP A 500 21.63 22.19 8.64
CA ASP A 500 23.02 22.65 8.62
C ASP A 500 23.42 23.42 7.34
N GLY A 501 22.44 23.77 6.50
CA GLY A 501 22.61 24.60 5.31
C GLY A 501 22.94 23.83 4.03
N ALA A 502 23.07 22.50 4.13
CA ALA A 502 23.41 21.67 3.01
C ALA A 502 22.20 21.41 2.08
N SER A 503 22.44 21.36 0.76
CA SER A 503 21.38 21.24 -0.26
C SER A 503 21.81 20.33 -1.42
N LEU A 504 20.88 19.52 -1.95
CA LEU A 504 21.08 18.67 -3.13
C LEU A 504 19.87 18.80 -4.08
N GLU A 505 20.10 19.20 -5.33
CA GLU A 505 19.06 19.17 -6.37
C GLU A 505 18.75 17.72 -6.74
N LEU A 506 17.51 17.30 -6.49
CA LEU A 506 16.99 15.97 -6.80
C LEU A 506 16.37 15.91 -8.19
N ALA A 507 15.63 16.95 -8.56
CA ALA A 507 14.92 17.01 -9.82
C ALA A 507 14.74 18.44 -10.31
N ARG A 508 14.51 18.57 -11.61
CA ARG A 508 14.17 19.82 -12.27
C ARG A 508 13.06 19.57 -13.28
N ALA A 509 12.03 20.38 -13.24
CA ALA A 509 10.89 20.26 -14.15
C ALA A 509 10.39 21.63 -14.60
N SER A 510 10.02 21.73 -15.87
CA SER A 510 9.24 22.86 -16.38
C SER A 510 7.76 22.60 -16.16
N VAL A 511 7.09 23.58 -15.55
CA VAL A 511 5.66 23.58 -15.25
C VAL A 511 4.99 24.76 -15.93
N GLU A 512 3.79 24.54 -16.43
CA GLU A 512 2.99 25.53 -17.15
C GLU A 512 1.60 25.67 -16.50
N PRO A 513 0.94 26.84 -16.54
CA PRO A 513 -0.47 26.92 -16.15
C PRO A 513 -1.31 26.00 -17.05
N LEU A 514 -2.31 25.35 -16.47
CA LEU A 514 -3.38 24.72 -17.22
C LEU A 514 -4.12 25.85 -17.94
N GLU A 515 -4.08 25.87 -19.27
CA GLU A 515 -4.90 26.81 -20.03
C GLU A 515 -6.36 26.55 -19.66
N SER A 516 -7.04 27.57 -19.12
CA SER A 516 -8.49 27.49 -18.96
C SER A 516 -9.07 27.21 -20.33
N PRO A 517 -9.96 26.21 -20.52
CA PRO A 517 -10.68 26.08 -21.78
C PRO A 517 -11.30 27.43 -22.05
N SER A 518 -10.87 28.07 -23.14
CA SER A 518 -11.30 29.43 -23.47
C SER A 518 -12.83 29.47 -23.38
N TRP A 519 -13.36 30.44 -22.63
CA TRP A 519 -14.80 30.62 -22.48
C TRP A 519 -15.53 30.72 -23.83
N TRP A 520 -14.81 31.06 -24.90
CA TRP A 520 -15.24 31.04 -26.31
C TRP A 520 -15.62 29.64 -26.84
N GLN A 521 -14.95 28.56 -26.42
CA GLN A 521 -15.26 27.20 -26.88
C GLN A 521 -16.57 26.63 -26.29
N ARG A 522 -17.07 27.16 -25.16
CA ARG A 522 -18.41 26.82 -24.64
C ARG A 522 -19.53 27.60 -25.34
N TRP A 523 -19.23 28.71 -26.00
CA TRP A 523 -20.23 29.56 -26.65
C TRP A 523 -20.49 29.19 -28.12
N LEU A 524 -19.56 28.48 -28.77
CA LEU A 524 -19.71 27.99 -30.15
C LEU A 524 -20.41 26.62 -30.27
N GLY A 525 -20.84 26.03 -29.15
CA GLY A 525 -21.58 24.76 -29.12
C GLY A 525 -23.11 24.89 -29.13
N GLY A 526 -23.65 26.07 -29.42
CA GLY A 526 -25.10 26.27 -29.38
C GLY A 526 -25.56 27.59 -30.00
N ALA A 527 -25.75 27.60 -31.31
CA ALA A 527 -26.71 28.49 -31.95
C ALA A 527 -27.42 27.72 -33.08
N PRO A 528 -28.77 27.69 -33.10
CA PRO A 528 -29.55 27.00 -34.12
C PRO A 528 -29.49 27.79 -35.43
N GLU A 529 -29.23 27.09 -36.54
CA GLU A 529 -29.49 27.64 -37.87
C GLU A 529 -31.01 27.81 -38.03
N VAL A 530 -31.46 29.06 -37.94
CA VAL A 530 -32.71 29.51 -38.56
C VAL A 530 -32.32 30.39 -39.73
N ARG A 531 -32.61 29.95 -40.96
CA ARG A 531 -32.83 30.88 -42.07
C ARG A 531 -34.04 30.46 -42.90
N ALA A 532 -34.73 31.53 -43.30
CA ALA A 532 -36.06 31.64 -43.88
C ALA A 532 -36.16 31.12 -45.31
#